data_AF-A0A848Y208-F1
#
_entry.id   AF-A0A848Y208-F1
#
_cell.length_a   1.000
_cell.length_b   1.000
_cell.length_c   1.000
_cell.angle_alpha   90.00
_cell.angle_beta   90.00
_cell.angle_gamma   90.00
#
_symmetry.space_group_name_H-M   'P 1'
#
loop_
_entity.id
_entity.type
_entity.pdbx_description
1 polymer ?
#
loop_
_entity_poly.entity_id
_entity_poly.type
_entity_poly.pdbx_seq_one_letter_code
_entity_poly.pdbx_strand_id
1 'polypeptide(L)'
;MANPTGQDAYSPAEISKRVEAVGVSKARLTTIETATLAILAGLFIGFGGALFTMVMTGVDASFGPARFLGGVVFSLGLILVIVGGAELFTGN
;
A
#
# COMPACT_ATOMS: atom_id res chain seq x y z
N MET A 1 -11.79 -24.86 -2.00
CA MET A 1 -12.84 -24.89 -0.96
C MET A 1 -13.38 -23.47 -0.87
N ALA A 2 -14.64 -23.23 -1.25
CA ALA A 2 -15.23 -21.89 -1.23
C ALA A 2 -15.27 -21.37 0.22
N ASN A 3 -14.93 -20.11 0.43
CA ASN A 3 -14.90 -19.46 1.73
C ASN A 3 -16.30 -19.47 2.37
N PRO A 4 -16.57 -20.26 3.44
CA PRO A 4 -17.90 -20.46 3.98
C PRO A 4 -18.44 -19.23 4.74
N THR A 5 -17.58 -18.28 5.13
CA THR A 5 -17.98 -17.04 5.82
C THR A 5 -18.02 -15.84 4.89
N GLY A 6 -17.46 -15.95 3.69
CA GLY A 6 -17.24 -14.81 2.78
C GLY A 6 -16.25 -13.76 3.32
N GLN A 7 -15.57 -14.03 4.44
CA GLN A 7 -14.62 -13.10 5.06
C GLN A 7 -13.18 -13.47 4.68
N ASP A 8 -12.39 -12.52 4.17
CA ASP A 8 -10.97 -12.73 3.84
C ASP A 8 -10.05 -12.78 5.08
N ALA A 9 -10.53 -13.41 6.16
CA ALA A 9 -9.79 -13.66 7.40
C ALA A 9 -9.22 -15.09 7.37
N TYR A 10 -8.11 -15.26 6.66
CA TYR A 10 -7.44 -16.56 6.49
C TYR A 10 -6.52 -16.90 7.66
N SER A 11 -6.32 -18.20 7.92
CA SER A 11 -5.32 -18.65 8.87
C SER A 11 -3.89 -18.28 8.39
N PRO A 12 -2.90 -18.13 9.28
CA PRO A 12 -1.53 -17.80 8.88
C PRO A 12 -0.95 -18.76 7.82
N ALA A 13 -1.29 -20.06 7.88
CA ALA A 13 -0.85 -21.03 6.90
C ALA A 13 -1.48 -20.81 5.51
N GLU A 14 -2.74 -20.39 5.45
CA GLU A 14 -3.43 -20.03 4.20
C GLU A 14 -2.92 -18.70 3.64
N ILE A 15 -2.65 -17.71 4.50
CA ILE A 15 -2.04 -16.43 4.09
C ILE A 15 -0.68 -16.69 3.45
N SER A 16 0.18 -17.50 4.08
CA SER A 16 1.50 -17.85 3.55
C SER A 16 1.43 -18.41 2.12
N LYS A 17 0.56 -19.40 1.89
CA LYS A 17 0.35 -19.99 0.56
C LYS A 17 -0.15 -18.98 -0.48
N ARG A 18 -0.99 -18.03 -0.06
CA ARG A 18 -1.50 -16.96 -0.95
C ARG A 18 -0.42 -15.95 -1.29
N VAL A 19 0.36 -15.52 -0.30
CA VAL A 19 1.49 -14.59 -0.49
C VAL A 19 2.56 -15.23 -1.39
N GLU A 20 2.85 -16.52 -1.22
CA GLU A 20 3.75 -17.27 -2.11
C GLU A 20 3.24 -17.24 -3.56
N ALA A 21 1.97 -17.57 -3.79
CA ALA A 21 1.38 -17.56 -5.13
C ALA A 21 1.43 -16.16 -5.78
N VAL A 22 1.20 -15.10 -5.00
CA VAL A 22 1.33 -13.70 -5.46
C VAL A 22 2.80 -13.35 -5.76
N GLY A 23 3.75 -13.82 -4.94
CA GLY A 23 5.18 -13.63 -5.20
C GLY A 23 5.62 -14.28 -6.51
N VAL A 24 5.18 -15.51 -6.77
CA VAL A 24 5.47 -16.23 -8.03
C VAL A 24 4.86 -15.51 -9.23
N SER A 25 3.64 -14.96 -9.12
CA SER A 25 3.04 -14.21 -10.23
C SER A 25 3.76 -12.89 -10.49
N LYS A 26 4.11 -12.13 -9.44
CA LYS A 26 4.91 -10.89 -9.53
C LYS A 26 6.28 -11.14 -10.17
N ALA A 27 6.95 -12.23 -9.81
CA ALA A 27 8.24 -12.60 -10.37
C ALA A 27 8.21 -12.93 -11.88
N ARG A 28 7.02 -13.15 -12.46
CA ARG A 28 6.83 -13.43 -13.89
C ARG A 28 6.43 -12.19 -14.70
N LEU A 29 6.23 -11.04 -14.06
CA LEU A 29 5.96 -9.79 -14.75
C LEU A 29 7.15 -9.41 -15.65
N THR A 30 6.85 -8.88 -16.83
CA THR A 30 7.87 -8.32 -17.71
C THR A 30 8.47 -7.05 -17.09
N THR A 31 9.68 -6.69 -17.50
CA THR A 31 10.35 -5.48 -17.00
C THR A 31 9.51 -4.21 -17.22
N ILE A 32 8.77 -4.13 -18.33
CA ILE A 32 7.92 -2.97 -18.65
C ILE A 32 6.70 -2.90 -17.72
N GLU A 33 6.05 -4.05 -17.46
CA GLU A 33 4.94 -4.12 -16.51
C GLU A 33 5.39 -3.72 -15.10
N THR A 34 6.48 -4.32 -14.61
CA THR A 34 7.05 -4.01 -13.29
C THR A 34 7.44 -2.54 -13.18
N ALA A 35 8.10 -1.97 -14.19
CA ALA A 35 8.46 -0.55 -14.20
C ALA A 35 7.22 0.36 -14.16
N THR A 36 6.19 0.03 -14.94
CA THR A 36 4.94 0.81 -14.98
C THR A 36 4.23 0.78 -13.63
N LEU A 37 4.09 -0.41 -13.03
CA LEU A 37 3.46 -0.58 -11.73
C LEU A 37 4.28 0.07 -10.59
N ALA A 38 5.61 0.06 -10.68
CA ALA A 38 6.49 0.74 -9.72
C ALA A 38 6.38 2.27 -9.81
N ILE A 39 6.26 2.83 -11.02
CA ILE A 39 6.00 4.27 -11.21
C ILE A 39 4.65 4.64 -10.60
N LEU A 40 3.60 3.84 -10.85
CA LEU A 40 2.29 4.06 -10.24
C LEU A 40 2.35 4.00 -8.70
N ALA A 41 3.09 3.05 -8.14
CA ALA A 41 3.30 2.97 -6.70
C ALA A 41 3.97 4.25 -6.16
N GLY A 42 4.99 4.74 -6.85
CA GLY A 42 5.66 6.01 -6.52
C GLY A 42 4.70 7.21 -6.55
N LEU A 43 3.84 7.30 -7.56
CA LEU A 43 2.82 8.36 -7.67
C LEU A 43 1.82 8.31 -6.50
N PHE A 44 1.34 7.12 -6.14
CA PHE A 44 0.39 6.95 -5.04
C PHE A 44 1.00 7.30 -3.67
N ILE A 45 2.23 6.85 -3.40
CA ILE A 45 2.96 7.27 -2.18
C ILE A 45 3.26 8.76 -2.22
N GLY A 46 3.58 9.31 -3.39
CA GLY A 46 3.74 10.75 -3.60
C GLY A 46 2.49 11.55 -3.23
N PHE A 47 1.30 11.09 -3.60
CA PHE A 47 0.04 11.70 -3.16
C PHE A 47 -0.17 11.62 -1.66
N GLY A 48 0.14 10.48 -1.02
CA GLY A 48 0.12 10.37 0.43
C GLY A 48 1.06 11.38 1.11
N GLY A 49 2.28 11.52 0.58
CA GLY A 49 3.26 12.52 1.03
C GLY A 49 2.78 13.96 0.83
N ALA A 50 2.20 14.28 -0.32
CA ALA A 50 1.65 15.61 -0.61
C ALA A 50 0.49 15.98 0.32
N LEU A 51 -0.37 15.01 0.68
CA LEU A 51 -1.43 15.24 1.65
C LEU A 51 -0.89 15.44 3.06
N PHE A 52 0.11 14.65 3.45
CA PHE A 52 0.80 14.85 4.73
C PHE A 52 1.38 16.27 4.82
N THR A 53 2.11 16.72 3.80
CA THR A 53 2.72 18.05 3.81
C THR A 53 1.67 19.16 3.82
N MET A 54 0.57 18.99 3.06
CA MET A 54 -0.55 19.93 3.06
C MET A 54 -1.18 20.09 4.45
N VAL A 55 -1.48 18.97 5.13
CA VAL A 55 -2.09 18.99 6.47
C VAL A 55 -1.14 19.52 7.54
N MET A 56 0.15 19.21 7.43
CA MET A 56 1.15 19.64 8.42
C MET A 56 1.64 21.08 8.20
N THR A 57 1.24 21.75 7.12
CA THR A 57 1.69 23.11 6.81
C THR A 57 1.25 24.09 7.90
N GLY A 58 2.21 24.79 8.51
CA GLY A 58 1.97 25.77 9.57
C GLY A 58 1.62 25.17 10.93
N VAL A 59 1.65 23.84 11.08
CA VAL A 59 1.36 23.16 12.34
C VAL A 59 2.64 22.94 13.14
N ASP A 60 2.57 23.14 14.46
CA ASP A 60 3.67 22.79 15.36
C ASP A 60 3.88 21.27 15.37
N ALA A 61 5.03 20.83 14.87
CA ALA A 61 5.37 19.43 14.75
C ALA A 61 5.68 18.75 16.09
N SER A 62 5.79 19.50 17.19
CA SER A 62 5.87 18.98 18.56
C SER A 62 4.51 18.55 19.11
N PHE A 63 3.41 19.00 18.48
CA PHE A 63 2.05 18.61 18.85
C PHE A 63 1.67 17.25 18.25
N GLY A 64 1.65 16.21 19.09
CA GLY A 64 1.39 14.82 18.70
C GLY A 64 0.14 14.57 17.86
N PRO A 65 -1.04 15.14 18.19
CA PRO A 65 -2.27 14.90 17.41
C PRO A 65 -2.19 15.35 15.95
N ALA A 66 -1.43 16.42 15.66
CA ALA A 66 -1.22 16.85 14.28
C ALA A 66 -0.44 15.81 13.48
N ARG A 67 0.64 15.26 14.06
CA ARG A 67 1.41 14.17 13.44
C ARG A 67 0.57 12.91 13.21
N PHE A 68 -0.32 12.59 14.15
CA PHE A 68 -1.26 11.49 13.98
C PHE A 68 -2.20 11.73 12.79
N LEU A 69 -2.80 12.93 12.70
CA LEU A 69 -3.65 13.30 11.56
C LEU A 69 -2.88 13.25 10.23
N GLY A 70 -1.63 13.72 10.22
CA GLY A 70 -0.73 13.59 9.08
C GLY A 70 -0.57 12.13 8.64
N GLY A 71 -0.34 11.21 9.59
CA GLY A 71 -0.27 9.77 9.31
C GLY A 71 -1.58 9.19 8.77
N VAL A 72 -2.72 9.64 9.31
CA VAL A 72 -4.05 9.23 8.82
C VAL A 72 -4.24 9.63 7.36
N VAL A 73 -3.93 10.87 6.97
CA VAL A 73 -4.08 11.28 5.57
C VAL A 73 -3.04 10.63 4.64
N PHE A 74 -1.82 10.38 5.13
CA PHE A 74 -0.79 9.65 4.39
C PHE A 74 -1.25 8.23 4.01
N SER A 75 -2.06 7.58 4.86
CA SER A 75 -2.57 6.22 4.61
C SER A 75 -3.34 6.09 3.29
N LEU A 76 -3.89 7.19 2.74
CA LEU A 76 -4.49 7.20 1.42
C LEU A 76 -3.51 6.71 0.34
N GLY A 77 -2.23 7.08 0.43
CA GLY A 77 -1.21 6.62 -0.51
C GLY A 77 -1.07 5.10 -0.52
N LEU A 78 -1.11 4.46 0.65
CA LEU A 78 -1.08 3.00 0.80
C LEU A 78 -2.38 2.35 0.29
N ILE A 79 -3.53 2.97 0.56
CA ILE A 79 -4.83 2.49 0.05
C ILE A 79 -4.84 2.50 -1.48
N LEU A 80 -4.34 3.56 -2.11
CA LEU A 80 -4.22 3.64 -3.57
C LEU A 80 -3.31 2.56 -4.14
N VAL A 81 -2.19 2.24 -3.46
CA VAL A 81 -1.31 1.11 -3.86
C VAL A 81 -2.06 -0.22 -3.83
N ILE A 82 -2.81 -0.50 -2.76
CA ILE A 82 -3.54 -1.77 -2.60
C ILE A 82 -4.67 -1.88 -3.64
N VAL A 83 -5.49 -0.83 -3.77
CA VAL A 83 -6.65 -0.83 -4.68
C VAL A 83 -6.20 -0.80 -6.15
N GLY A 84 -5.15 -0.04 -6.46
CA GLY A 84 -4.58 0.05 -7.80
C GLY A 84 -3.72 -1.15 -8.19
N GLY A 85 -3.41 -2.05 -7.25
CA GLY A 85 -2.55 -3.22 -7.49
C GLY A 85 -1.11 -2.83 -7.90
N ALA A 86 -0.61 -1.71 -7.39
CA ALA A 86 0.71 -1.20 -7.77
C ALA A 86 1.85 -1.97 -7.07
N GLU A 87 3.01 -2.04 -7.72
CA GLU A 87 4.19 -2.75 -7.22
C GLU A 87 5.03 -1.83 -6.34
N LEU A 88 4.72 -1.81 -5.03
CA LEU A 88 5.49 -1.05 -4.06
C LEU A 88 6.62 -1.92 -3.48
N PHE A 89 7.87 -1.48 -3.66
CA PHE A 89 9.07 -2.21 -3.24
C PHE A 89 9.05 -2.72 -1.79
N THR A 90 8.55 -1.94 -0.83
CA THR A 90 8.53 -2.34 0.59
C THR A 90 7.44 -3.37 0.93
N GLY A 91 6.50 -3.61 0.02
CA GLY A 91 5.42 -4.59 0.17
C GLY A 91 5.56 -5.82 -0.72
N ASN A 92 6.62 -5.89 -1.53
CA ASN A 92 6.99 -7.03 -2.34
C ASN A 92 7.88 -8.00 -1.55
#